data_AF-A0A9D5C2P9-F1
#
_entry.id   AF-A0A9D5C2P9-F1
#
_cell.length_a   1.000
_cell.length_b   1.000
_cell.length_c   1.000
_cell.angle_alpha   90.00
_cell.angle_beta   90.00
_cell.angle_gamma   90.00
#
_symmetry.space_group_name_H-M   'P 1'
#
loop_
_entity.id
_entity.type
_entity.pdbx_description
1 polymer ?
#
loop_
_entity_poly.entity_id
_entity_poly.type
_entity_poly.pdbx_seq_one_letter_code
_entity_poly.pdbx_strand_id
1 'polypeptide(L)'
;MVNQWWQLNDFEGSGAYMWSKKLTLLRKRLKEWNKEELRIPRQRKEELQARIEELDTKGEQCQLSTSEEESLQANRNEYDNLIRQEEEHWRQCSRITWLKEGDKNTKFFHSIANQRRNKNWIHQLSVDDQQLCTQSDIAKAVSTHFSALFGQKRHHRYSMDSTRMFTEPPPTDLSQLDNPFTEQEILVAIKELNPDKAAGPDGFPMIFYQQGWHFTKDEILKSFHELHQGTADLERLN
;
A
#
# COMPACT_ATOMS: atom_id res chain seq x y z
N MET A 1 17.16 -0.60 3.07
CA MET A 1 16.48 0.22 4.10
C MET A 1 15.38 -0.54 4.83
N VAL A 2 14.27 -0.93 4.16
CA VAL A 2 13.09 -1.51 4.84
C VAL A 2 13.40 -2.81 5.57
N ASN A 3 14.05 -3.77 4.90
CA ASN A 3 14.46 -5.04 5.51
C ASN A 3 15.33 -4.82 6.77
N GLN A 4 16.38 -4.01 6.65
CA GLN A 4 17.25 -3.66 7.78
C GLN A 4 16.46 -3.01 8.95
N TRP A 5 15.53 -2.10 8.65
CA TRP A 5 14.69 -1.50 9.69
C TRP A 5 13.80 -2.56 10.36
N TRP A 6 13.22 -3.49 9.59
CA TRP A 6 12.34 -4.54 10.10
C TRP A 6 13.05 -5.49 11.06
N GLN A 7 14.28 -5.88 10.72
CA GLN A 7 15.12 -6.76 11.53
C GLN A 7 15.67 -6.08 12.80
N LEU A 8 15.86 -4.75 12.78
CA LEU A 8 16.36 -4.01 13.94
C LEU A 8 15.27 -3.65 14.95
N ASN A 9 14.00 -3.78 14.59
CA ASN A 9 12.88 -3.36 15.42
C ASN A 9 12.08 -4.58 15.86
N ASP A 10 12.53 -5.24 16.92
CA ASP A 10 11.79 -6.33 17.53
C ASP A 10 10.87 -5.86 18.64
N PHE A 11 9.71 -6.51 18.70
CA PHE A 11 8.69 -6.26 19.69
C PHE A 11 8.34 -7.59 20.35
N GLU A 12 7.93 -7.55 21.60
CA GLU A 12 7.41 -8.73 22.30
C GLU A 12 5.89 -8.68 22.37
N GLY A 13 5.24 -9.84 22.30
CA GLY A 13 3.79 -10.00 22.39
C GLY A 13 3.22 -10.95 21.35
N SER A 14 1.92 -10.86 21.11
CA SER A 14 1.23 -11.66 20.08
C SER A 14 1.75 -11.34 18.69
N GLY A 15 1.73 -12.31 17.78
CA GLY A 15 2.05 -12.14 16.36
C GLY A 15 1.32 -10.95 15.75
N ALA A 16 0.01 -10.88 15.99
CA ALA A 16 -0.84 -9.79 15.50
C ALA A 16 -0.40 -8.41 16.00
N TYR A 17 -0.02 -8.30 17.29
CA TYR A 17 0.47 -7.04 17.85
C TYR A 17 1.82 -6.62 17.27
N MET A 18 2.78 -7.55 17.24
CA MET A 18 4.13 -7.28 16.70
C MET A 18 4.02 -6.84 15.24
N TRP A 19 3.22 -7.56 14.45
CA TRP A 19 2.98 -7.26 13.06
C TRP A 19 2.37 -5.86 12.86
N SER A 20 1.24 -5.57 13.52
CA SER A 20 0.55 -4.27 13.45
C SER A 20 1.43 -3.10 13.88
N LYS A 21 2.22 -3.30 14.94
CA LYS A 21 3.14 -2.28 15.47
C LYS A 21 4.31 -2.01 14.52
N LYS A 22 4.94 -3.06 13.95
CA LYS A 22 6.00 -2.92 12.94
C LYS A 22 5.48 -2.16 11.73
N LEU A 23 4.30 -2.52 11.20
CA LEU A 23 3.68 -1.82 10.07
C LEU A 23 3.41 -0.34 10.38
N THR A 24 2.85 -0.05 11.55
CA THR A 24 2.52 1.33 11.95
C THR A 24 3.76 2.21 12.04
N LEU A 25 4.84 1.71 12.66
CA LEU A 25 6.09 2.46 12.80
C LEU A 25 6.84 2.57 11.46
N LEU A 26 6.86 1.50 10.66
CA LEU A 26 7.44 1.53 9.32
C LEU A 26 6.74 2.58 8.47
N ARG A 27 5.41 2.66 8.53
CA ARG A 27 4.62 3.66 7.79
C ARG A 27 4.98 5.08 8.19
N LYS A 28 5.21 5.36 9.48
CA LYS A 28 5.67 6.68 9.95
C LYS A 28 7.06 7.01 9.38
N ARG A 29 8.00 6.07 9.49
CA ARG A 29 9.35 6.23 8.94
C ARG A 29 9.35 6.43 7.43
N LEU A 30 8.55 5.66 6.69
CA LEU A 30 8.43 5.81 5.23
C LEU A 30 7.80 7.15 4.85
N LYS A 31 6.90 7.72 5.67
CA LYS A 31 6.38 9.08 5.44
C LYS A 31 7.44 10.15 5.67
N GLU A 32 8.31 9.98 6.65
CA GLU A 32 9.44 10.88 6.93
C GLU A 32 10.48 10.78 5.80
N TRP A 33 10.90 9.56 5.48
CA TRP A 33 11.79 9.27 4.35
C TRP A 33 11.24 9.80 3.03
N ASN A 34 9.93 9.64 2.76
CA ASN A 34 9.29 10.21 1.59
C ASN A 34 9.37 11.76 1.59
N LYS A 35 9.16 12.43 2.73
CA LYS A 35 9.32 13.89 2.79
C LYS A 35 10.74 14.35 2.53
N GLU A 36 11.73 13.59 3.00
CA GLU A 36 13.15 13.88 2.85
C GLU A 36 13.60 13.61 1.41
N GLU A 37 13.32 12.42 0.86
CA GLU A 37 13.80 11.98 -0.46
C GLU A 37 12.90 12.40 -1.63
N LEU A 38 11.57 12.54 -1.45
CA LEU A 38 10.63 12.85 -2.53
C LEU A 38 10.19 14.32 -2.59
N ARG A 39 10.68 15.21 -1.71
CA ARG A 39 10.68 16.66 -1.97
C ARG A 39 11.87 17.10 -2.83
N ILE A 40 12.96 16.34 -2.78
CA ILE A 40 14.17 16.52 -3.59
C ILE A 40 13.94 16.36 -5.13
N PRO A 41 13.05 15.50 -5.67
CA PRO A 41 12.99 15.21 -7.10
C PRO A 41 12.61 16.40 -7.97
N ARG A 42 11.83 17.37 -7.46
CA ARG A 42 11.49 18.56 -8.26
C ARG A 42 12.70 19.49 -8.40
N GLN A 43 13.31 19.87 -7.29
CA GLN A 43 14.52 20.70 -7.29
C GLN A 43 15.66 19.98 -8.01
N ARG A 44 15.82 18.67 -7.76
CA ARG A 44 16.83 17.84 -8.42
C ARG A 44 16.61 17.72 -9.93
N LYS A 45 15.36 17.58 -10.40
CA LYS A 45 15.05 17.61 -11.83
C LYS A 45 15.37 18.97 -12.44
N GLU A 46 15.02 20.07 -11.77
CA GLU A 46 15.35 21.44 -12.21
C GLU A 46 16.88 21.67 -12.27
N GLU A 47 17.63 21.20 -11.25
CA GLU A 47 19.10 21.24 -11.21
C GLU A 47 19.75 20.42 -12.32
N LEU A 48 19.32 19.16 -12.49
CA LEU A 48 19.83 18.27 -13.54
C LEU A 48 19.54 18.83 -14.92
N GLN A 49 18.34 19.39 -15.14
CA GLN A 49 17.98 20.02 -16.39
C GLN A 49 18.84 21.25 -16.67
N ALA A 50 19.06 22.12 -15.68
CA ALA A 50 19.96 23.27 -15.81
C ALA A 50 21.41 22.84 -16.13
N ARG A 51 21.90 21.76 -15.50
CA ARG A 51 23.24 21.21 -15.75
C ARG A 51 23.38 20.62 -17.15
N ILE A 52 22.35 19.95 -17.64
CA ILE A 52 22.28 19.41 -19.00
C ILE A 52 22.28 20.57 -20.01
N GLU A 53 21.44 21.58 -19.80
CA GLU A 53 21.36 22.78 -20.66
C GLU A 53 22.71 23.54 -20.70
N GLU A 54 23.40 23.68 -19.56
CA GLU A 54 24.73 24.29 -19.48
C GLU A 54 25.77 23.53 -20.33
N LEU A 55 25.82 22.20 -20.18
CA LEU A 55 26.79 21.35 -20.90
C LEU A 55 26.45 21.23 -22.40
N ASP A 56 25.18 21.16 -22.76
CA ASP A 56 24.74 21.15 -24.16
C ASP A 56 25.09 22.48 -24.84
N THR A 57 24.81 23.62 -24.18
CA THR A 57 25.18 24.96 -24.70
C THR A 57 26.70 25.09 -24.86
N LYS A 58 27.48 24.54 -23.91
CA LYS A 58 28.94 24.53 -24.02
C LYS A 58 29.41 23.67 -25.19
N GLY A 59 28.79 22.51 -25.41
CA GLY A 59 29.07 21.60 -26.52
C GLY A 59 28.77 22.20 -27.90
N GLU A 60 27.80 23.11 -27.99
CA GLU A 60 27.52 23.87 -29.22
C GLU A 60 28.60 24.91 -29.54
N GLN A 61 29.22 25.49 -28.51
CA GLN A 61 30.25 26.52 -28.66
C GLN A 61 31.65 25.94 -28.87
N CYS A 62 31.97 24.86 -28.16
CA CYS A 62 33.29 24.24 -28.11
C CYS A 62 33.17 22.72 -27.91
N GLN A 63 34.19 21.98 -28.33
CA GLN A 63 34.24 20.55 -28.10
C GLN A 63 34.36 20.27 -26.58
N LEU A 64 33.48 19.42 -26.05
CA LEU A 64 33.48 19.03 -24.65
C LEU A 64 34.70 18.15 -24.35
N SER A 65 35.20 18.22 -23.11
CA SER A 65 36.17 17.25 -22.62
C SER A 65 35.49 15.91 -22.31
N THR A 66 36.26 14.82 -22.31
CA THR A 66 35.75 13.48 -21.97
C THR A 66 35.05 13.44 -20.60
N SER A 67 35.58 14.15 -19.60
CA SER A 67 34.94 14.24 -18.28
C SER A 67 33.60 14.97 -18.32
N GLU A 68 33.43 15.96 -19.20
CA GLU A 68 32.17 16.69 -19.36
C GLU A 68 31.14 15.88 -20.12
N GLU A 69 31.55 15.10 -21.12
CA GLU A 69 30.69 14.14 -21.82
C GLU A 69 30.18 13.06 -20.87
N GLU A 70 31.05 12.51 -20.01
CA GLU A 70 30.67 11.55 -18.97
C GLU A 70 29.69 12.18 -17.97
N SER A 71 29.94 13.42 -17.55
CA SER A 71 29.03 14.14 -16.67
C SER A 71 27.67 14.39 -17.32
N LEU A 72 27.63 14.82 -18.58
CA LEU A 72 26.40 15.03 -19.34
C LEU A 72 25.59 13.73 -19.43
N GLN A 73 26.23 12.62 -19.76
CA GLN A 73 25.56 11.32 -19.83
C GLN A 73 25.05 10.87 -18.46
N ALA A 74 25.81 11.06 -17.39
CA ALA A 74 25.38 10.76 -16.03
C ALA A 74 24.16 11.58 -15.61
N ASN A 75 24.16 12.89 -15.88
CA ASN A 75 23.03 13.78 -15.58
C ASN A 75 21.77 13.38 -16.36
N ARG A 76 21.90 13.05 -17.66
CA ARG A 76 20.79 12.56 -18.49
C ARG A 76 20.22 11.25 -17.95
N ASN A 77 21.08 10.30 -17.59
CA ASN A 77 20.66 9.02 -17.01
C ASN A 77 19.92 9.21 -15.66
N GLU A 78 20.41 10.10 -14.79
CA GLU A 78 19.77 10.42 -13.52
C GLU A 78 18.39 11.06 -13.75
N TYR A 79 18.30 12.01 -14.67
CA TYR A 79 17.05 12.69 -15.03
C TYR A 79 16.00 11.70 -15.58
N ASP A 80 16.40 10.83 -16.51
CA ASP A 80 15.53 9.77 -17.05
C ASP A 80 15.04 8.82 -15.97
N ASN A 81 15.89 8.46 -15.01
CA ASN A 81 15.49 7.62 -13.88
C ASN A 81 14.45 8.32 -12.99
N LEU A 82 14.61 9.61 -12.71
CA LEU A 82 13.63 10.38 -11.93
C LEU A 82 12.28 10.48 -12.66
N ILE A 83 12.28 10.66 -13.99
CA ILE A 83 11.05 10.64 -14.80
C ILE A 83 10.37 9.28 -14.73
N ARG A 84 11.11 8.18 -14.89
CA ARG A 84 10.55 6.82 -14.81
C ARG A 84 9.92 6.54 -13.44
N GLN A 85 10.58 6.94 -12.36
CA GLN A 85 10.05 6.80 -11.00
C GLN A 85 8.75 7.59 -10.81
N GLU A 86 8.69 8.82 -11.33
CA GLU A 86 7.48 9.65 -11.29
C GLU A 86 6.35 9.03 -12.13
N GLU A 87 6.65 8.54 -13.34
CA GLU A 87 5.69 7.84 -14.19
C GLU A 87 5.13 6.60 -13.49
N GLU A 88 5.98 5.78 -12.88
CA GLU A 88 5.57 4.60 -12.12
C GLU A 88 4.68 4.97 -10.92
N HIS A 89 5.04 6.04 -10.19
CA HIS A 89 4.22 6.56 -9.10
C HIS A 89 2.81 6.95 -9.59
N TRP A 90 2.71 7.72 -10.68
CA TRP A 90 1.42 8.15 -11.21
C TRP A 90 0.62 7.02 -11.84
N ARG A 91 1.29 6.05 -12.47
CA ARG A 91 0.68 4.80 -12.95
C ARG A 91 0.00 4.07 -11.79
N GLN A 92 0.72 3.85 -10.68
CA GLN A 92 0.19 3.22 -9.47
C GLN A 92 -0.99 4.01 -8.87
N CYS A 93 -0.87 5.34 -8.76
CA CYS A 93 -1.95 6.18 -8.24
C CYS A 93 -3.21 6.18 -9.12
N SER A 94 -3.06 6.09 -10.45
CA SER A 94 -4.18 6.11 -11.40
C SER A 94 -5.06 4.85 -11.35
N ARG A 95 -4.48 3.71 -10.93
CA ARG A 95 -5.07 2.36 -10.97
C ARG A 95 -5.58 1.93 -12.36
N ILE A 96 -4.93 2.39 -13.42
CA ILE A 96 -5.20 1.94 -14.80
C ILE A 96 -4.33 0.72 -15.09
N THR A 97 -4.95 -0.39 -15.49
CA THR A 97 -4.27 -1.65 -15.82
C THR A 97 -4.06 -1.88 -17.33
N TRP A 98 -4.75 -1.11 -18.20
CA TRP A 98 -4.84 -1.37 -19.64
C TRP A 98 -4.02 -0.42 -20.54
N LEU A 99 -3.15 0.42 -19.98
CA LEU A 99 -2.35 1.29 -20.83
C LEU A 99 -1.32 0.45 -21.60
N LYS A 100 -1.60 0.18 -22.87
CA LYS A 100 -0.63 -0.38 -23.82
C LYS A 100 0.55 0.58 -23.89
N GLU A 101 1.72 0.05 -23.55
CA GLU A 101 3.03 0.70 -23.59
C GLU A 101 3.17 1.60 -24.83
N GLY A 102 3.38 2.91 -24.64
CA GLY A 102 3.58 3.78 -25.80
C GLY A 102 3.65 5.29 -25.58
N ASP A 103 3.36 5.83 -24.40
CA ASP A 103 3.50 7.28 -24.19
C ASP A 103 3.98 7.61 -22.77
N LYS A 104 5.05 8.42 -22.66
CA LYS A 104 5.63 8.94 -21.41
C LYS A 104 4.72 10.02 -20.80
N ASN A 105 3.43 9.74 -20.70
CA ASN A 105 2.41 10.75 -20.47
C ASN A 105 2.04 10.82 -18.99
N THR A 106 2.96 11.34 -18.17
CA THR A 106 2.68 11.65 -16.77
C THR A 106 1.45 12.55 -16.64
N LYS A 107 1.23 13.50 -17.55
CA LYS A 107 0.05 14.40 -17.54
C LYS A 107 -1.28 13.63 -17.61
N PHE A 108 -1.35 12.57 -18.41
CA PHE A 108 -2.53 11.71 -18.47
C PHE A 108 -2.79 11.02 -17.13
N PHE A 109 -1.78 10.37 -16.56
CA PHE A 109 -1.92 9.72 -15.25
C PHE A 109 -2.22 10.71 -14.12
N HIS A 110 -1.60 11.88 -14.13
CA HIS A 110 -1.91 13.00 -13.23
C HIS A 110 -3.37 13.42 -13.35
N SER A 111 -3.88 13.59 -14.57
CA SER A 111 -5.26 14.02 -14.81
C SER A 111 -6.26 12.98 -14.30
N ILE A 112 -6.03 11.69 -14.57
CA ILE A 112 -6.87 10.60 -14.05
C ILE A 112 -6.77 10.49 -12.53
N ALA A 113 -5.57 10.56 -11.95
CA ALA A 113 -5.38 10.51 -10.51
C ALA A 113 -6.09 11.69 -9.81
N ASN A 114 -5.99 12.90 -10.38
CA ASN A 114 -6.70 14.09 -9.89
C ASN A 114 -8.22 13.96 -10.05
N GLN A 115 -8.71 13.44 -11.17
CA GLN A 115 -10.14 13.20 -11.37
C GLN A 115 -10.67 12.19 -10.34
N ARG A 116 -9.95 11.10 -10.09
CA ARG A 116 -10.30 10.12 -9.05
C ARG A 116 -10.25 10.74 -7.66
N ARG A 117 -9.21 11.53 -7.36
CA ARG A 117 -9.08 12.24 -6.10
C ARG A 117 -10.26 13.18 -5.87
N ASN A 118 -10.63 13.98 -6.87
CA ASN A 118 -11.77 14.90 -6.78
C ASN A 118 -13.10 14.15 -6.65
N LYS A 119 -13.30 13.08 -7.41
CA LYS A 119 -14.51 12.24 -7.31
C LYS A 119 -14.66 11.57 -5.95
N ASN A 120 -13.54 11.16 -5.34
CA ASN A 120 -13.52 10.52 -4.03
C ASN A 120 -13.46 11.52 -2.87
N TRP A 121 -13.26 12.82 -3.15
CA TRP A 121 -13.20 13.85 -2.13
C TRP A 121 -14.61 14.25 -1.72
N ILE A 122 -14.96 13.98 -0.47
CA ILE A 122 -16.24 14.39 0.11
C ILE A 122 -16.07 15.84 0.57
N HIS A 123 -16.49 16.79 -0.26
CA HIS A 123 -16.40 18.22 0.07
C HIS A 123 -17.30 18.61 1.24
N GLN A 124 -18.47 17.98 1.32
CA GLN A 124 -19.50 18.31 2.29
C GLN A 124 -20.40 17.09 2.50
N LEU A 125 -20.81 16.86 3.74
CA LEU A 125 -21.74 15.79 4.11
C LEU A 125 -22.88 16.38 4.94
N SER A 126 -24.13 16.11 4.54
CA SER A 126 -25.30 16.50 5.32
C SER A 126 -25.72 15.34 6.22
N VAL A 127 -25.84 15.62 7.52
CA VAL A 127 -26.30 14.66 8.54
C VAL A 127 -27.30 15.39 9.43
N ASP A 128 -28.54 14.88 9.53
CA ASP A 128 -29.61 15.43 10.38
C ASP A 128 -29.76 16.96 10.25
N ASP A 129 -29.87 17.44 9.00
CA ASP A 129 -29.96 18.86 8.63
C ASP A 129 -28.75 19.74 8.98
N GLN A 130 -27.67 19.16 9.51
CA GLN A 130 -26.38 19.81 9.71
C GLN A 130 -25.45 19.53 8.53
N GLN A 131 -24.72 20.57 8.12
CA GLN A 131 -23.75 20.49 7.03
C GLN A 131 -22.33 20.41 7.59
N LEU A 132 -21.65 19.29 7.35
CA LEU A 132 -20.28 19.06 7.76
C LEU A 132 -19.34 19.36 6.60
N CYS A 133 -18.46 20.35 6.79
CA CYS A 133 -17.50 20.78 5.76
C CYS A 133 -16.04 20.45 6.09
N THR A 134 -15.76 19.96 7.31
CA THR A 134 -14.39 19.56 7.69
C THR A 134 -14.20 18.06 7.52
N GLN A 135 -13.02 17.65 7.04
CA GLN A 135 -12.71 16.23 6.82
C GLN A 135 -12.75 15.42 8.13
N SER A 136 -12.41 16.04 9.25
CA SER A 136 -12.46 15.44 10.58
C SER A 136 -13.89 15.11 10.99
N ASP A 137 -14.82 16.05 10.80
CA ASP A 137 -16.21 15.86 11.20
C ASP A 137 -16.92 14.90 10.25
N ILE A 138 -16.64 14.98 8.94
CA ILE A 138 -17.12 14.01 7.95
C ILE A 138 -16.66 12.60 8.33
N ALA A 139 -15.37 12.40 8.63
CA ALA A 139 -14.84 11.09 9.01
C ALA A 139 -15.49 10.55 10.29
N LYS A 140 -15.68 11.39 11.31
CA LYS A 140 -16.38 11.02 12.54
C LYS A 140 -17.84 10.63 12.26
N ALA A 141 -18.58 11.44 11.51
CA ALA A 141 -19.98 11.19 11.21
C ALA A 141 -20.18 9.87 10.44
N VAL A 142 -19.35 9.62 9.41
CA VAL A 142 -19.37 8.37 8.64
C VAL A 142 -19.03 7.18 9.55
N SER A 143 -17.99 7.29 10.37
CA SER A 143 -17.59 6.23 11.31
C SER A 143 -18.71 5.91 12.30
N THR A 144 -19.32 6.93 12.91
CA THR A 144 -20.43 6.77 13.86
C THR A 144 -21.63 6.12 13.21
N HIS A 145 -22.02 6.59 12.01
CA HIS A 145 -23.16 6.04 11.29
C HIS A 145 -22.98 4.55 10.97
N PHE A 146 -21.86 4.16 10.38
CA PHE A 146 -21.61 2.77 10.01
C PHE A 146 -21.33 1.88 11.22
N SER A 147 -20.69 2.40 12.27
CA SER A 147 -20.54 1.69 13.54
C SER A 147 -21.89 1.40 14.18
N ALA A 148 -22.84 2.33 14.13
CA ALA A 148 -24.21 2.08 14.58
C ALA A 148 -24.94 1.09 13.65
N LEU A 149 -24.80 1.22 12.33
CA LEU A 149 -25.49 0.38 11.35
C LEU A 149 -25.08 -1.10 11.43
N PHE A 150 -23.77 -1.35 11.58
CA PHE A 150 -23.18 -2.69 11.58
C PHE A 150 -22.88 -3.23 12.99
N GLY A 151 -22.61 -2.35 13.97
CA GLY A 151 -22.30 -2.74 15.35
C GLY A 151 -23.53 -3.03 16.20
N GLN A 152 -24.74 -2.70 15.73
CA GLN A 152 -25.96 -3.12 16.40
C GLN A 152 -26.12 -4.64 16.29
N LYS A 153 -26.19 -5.33 17.44
CA LYS A 153 -26.65 -6.72 17.51
C LYS A 153 -28.09 -6.78 17.03
N ARG A 154 -28.29 -7.07 15.75
CA ARG A 154 -29.63 -7.35 15.22
C ARG A 154 -30.10 -8.64 15.86
N HIS A 155 -31.19 -8.58 16.62
CA HIS A 155 -31.90 -9.80 16.99
C HIS A 155 -32.36 -10.46 15.69
N HIS A 156 -31.74 -11.58 15.35
CA HIS A 156 -32.16 -12.38 14.21
C HIS A 156 -33.62 -12.79 14.46
N ARG A 157 -34.56 -12.26 13.65
CA ARG A 157 -35.98 -12.63 13.72
C ARG A 157 -36.21 -14.12 13.43
N TYR A 158 -35.25 -14.75 12.77
CA TYR A 158 -35.27 -16.15 12.42
C TYR A 158 -33.96 -16.78 12.91
N SER A 159 -34.08 -17.79 13.77
CA SER A 159 -32.96 -18.69 14.06
C SER A 159 -32.93 -19.73 12.95
N MET A 160 -31.82 -19.78 12.22
CA MET A 160 -31.60 -20.80 11.22
C MET A 160 -30.99 -22.00 11.93
N ASP A 161 -31.76 -23.08 12.08
CA ASP A 161 -31.26 -24.32 12.64
C ASP A 161 -30.39 -25.02 11.59
N SER A 162 -29.07 -24.80 11.67
CA SER A 162 -28.10 -25.39 10.75
C SER A 162 -28.14 -26.92 10.78
N THR A 163 -28.60 -27.54 11.88
CA THR A 163 -28.74 -28.99 11.98
C THR A 163 -29.90 -29.54 11.14
N ARG A 164 -30.86 -28.69 10.74
CA ARG A 164 -32.02 -29.07 9.92
C ARG A 164 -31.90 -28.70 8.46
N MET A 165 -30.98 -27.80 8.10
CA MET A 165 -30.78 -27.36 6.71
C MET A 165 -29.87 -28.28 5.91
N PHE A 166 -28.93 -28.94 6.57
CA PHE A 166 -27.98 -29.84 5.93
C PHE A 166 -28.26 -31.26 6.42
N THR A 167 -28.60 -32.17 5.52
CA THR A 167 -28.45 -33.61 5.77
C THR A 167 -26.99 -33.89 6.09
N GLU A 168 -26.71 -34.86 6.97
CA GLU A 168 -25.33 -35.27 7.27
C GLU A 168 -24.56 -35.41 5.95
N PRO A 169 -23.43 -34.68 5.80
CA PRO A 169 -22.63 -34.81 4.60
C PRO A 169 -22.18 -36.27 4.46
N PRO A 170 -21.95 -36.75 3.23
CA PRO A 170 -21.34 -38.07 3.03
C PRO A 170 -20.09 -38.19 3.91
N PRO A 171 -19.75 -39.38 4.42
CA PRO A 171 -18.56 -39.58 5.25
C PRO A 171 -17.32 -39.17 4.42
N THR A 172 -16.93 -37.93 4.60
CA THR A 172 -15.82 -37.27 3.92
C THR A 172 -14.83 -36.96 5.02
N ASP A 173 -13.60 -37.40 4.84
CA ASP A 173 -12.55 -37.05 5.79
C ASP A 173 -12.25 -35.55 5.68
N LEU A 174 -12.70 -34.81 6.67
CA LEU A 174 -12.47 -33.36 6.80
C LEU A 174 -11.38 -33.04 7.82
N SER A 175 -10.67 -34.04 8.36
CA SER A 175 -9.62 -33.84 9.35
C SER A 175 -8.53 -32.88 8.88
N GLN A 176 -8.33 -32.78 7.56
CA GLN A 176 -7.38 -31.85 6.96
C GLN A 176 -7.74 -30.37 7.13
N LEU A 177 -9.02 -30.04 7.35
CA LEU A 177 -9.47 -28.65 7.53
C LEU A 177 -9.03 -28.05 8.87
N ASP A 178 -8.75 -28.90 9.86
CA ASP A 178 -8.29 -28.49 11.20
C ASP A 178 -6.76 -28.50 11.33
N ASN A 179 -6.04 -28.80 10.25
CA ASN A 179 -4.57 -28.80 10.27
C ASN A 179 -4.01 -27.38 10.50
N PRO A 180 -2.85 -27.26 11.15
CA PRO A 180 -2.18 -25.98 11.28
C PRO A 180 -1.75 -25.45 9.91
N PHE A 181 -1.87 -24.13 9.72
CA PHE A 181 -1.45 -23.45 8.50
C PHE A 181 0.05 -23.67 8.25
N THR A 182 0.40 -24.05 7.02
CA THR A 182 1.81 -24.20 6.63
C THR A 182 2.38 -22.89 6.08
N GLU A 183 3.70 -22.69 6.22
CA GLU A 183 4.36 -21.52 5.61
C GLU A 183 4.12 -21.47 4.09
N GLN A 184 4.16 -22.63 3.44
CA GLN A 184 3.95 -22.74 2.00
C GLN A 184 2.54 -22.32 1.59
N GLU A 185 1.52 -22.76 2.32
CA GLU A 185 0.12 -22.41 2.08
C GLU A 185 -0.10 -20.89 2.19
N ILE A 186 0.41 -20.28 3.28
CA ILE A 186 0.31 -18.85 3.50
C ILE A 186 1.03 -18.07 2.39
N LEU A 187 2.23 -18.52 2.00
CA LEU A 187 3.00 -17.88 0.94
C LEU A 187 2.31 -17.97 -0.43
N VAL A 188 1.72 -19.11 -0.76
CA VAL A 188 0.95 -19.29 -2.01
C VAL A 188 -0.24 -18.34 -2.01
N ALA A 189 -1.01 -18.28 -0.93
CA ALA A 189 -2.15 -17.37 -0.82
C ALA A 189 -1.73 -15.89 -1.00
N ILE A 190 -0.60 -15.48 -0.41
CA ILE A 190 -0.07 -14.11 -0.56
C ILE A 190 0.33 -13.83 -2.02
N LYS A 191 0.92 -14.80 -2.72
CA LYS A 191 1.36 -14.66 -4.12
C LYS A 191 0.20 -14.64 -5.11
N GLU A 192 -0.92 -15.31 -4.82
CA GLU A 192 -2.10 -15.32 -5.68
C GLU A 192 -2.88 -13.99 -5.64
N LEU A 193 -2.69 -13.18 -4.59
CA LEU A 193 -3.32 -11.88 -4.48
C LEU A 193 -2.73 -10.90 -5.51
N ASN A 194 -3.57 -10.07 -6.10
CA ASN A 194 -3.11 -9.11 -7.10
C ASN A 194 -2.26 -7.99 -6.43
N PRO A 195 -1.02 -7.76 -6.90
CA PRO A 195 -0.05 -6.85 -6.27
C PRO A 195 -0.53 -5.40 -6.19
N ASP A 196 -1.31 -4.95 -7.18
CA ASP A 196 -1.73 -3.57 -7.38
C ASP A 196 -3.09 -3.24 -6.74
N LYS A 197 -3.65 -4.17 -5.93
CA LYS A 197 -4.88 -3.88 -5.19
C LYS A 197 -4.67 -2.79 -4.13
N ALA A 198 -5.80 -2.17 -3.77
CA ALA A 198 -5.84 -1.16 -2.72
C ALA A 198 -5.24 -1.71 -1.42
N ALA A 199 -4.35 -0.93 -0.80
CA ALA A 199 -3.87 -1.19 0.54
C ALA A 199 -5.04 -1.27 1.53
N GLY A 200 -4.88 -2.12 2.55
CA GLY A 200 -5.81 -2.21 3.67
C GLY A 200 -5.66 -1.03 4.63
N PRO A 201 -6.26 -1.12 5.84
CA PRO A 201 -6.08 -0.14 6.90
C PRO A 201 -4.60 0.03 7.30
N ASP A 202 -3.81 -1.04 7.16
CA ASP A 202 -2.35 -1.07 7.31
C ASP A 202 -1.62 -0.01 6.46
N GLY A 203 -2.16 0.32 5.29
CA GLY A 203 -1.60 1.26 4.34
C GLY A 203 -0.49 0.68 3.46
N PHE A 204 -0.35 -0.65 3.38
CA PHE A 204 0.61 -1.31 2.50
C PHE A 204 -0.11 -2.08 1.36
N PRO A 205 0.31 -1.90 0.09
CA PRO A 205 -0.23 -2.69 -1.02
C PRO A 205 0.25 -4.14 -0.94
N MET A 206 -0.43 -5.06 -1.63
CA MET A 206 -0.08 -6.49 -1.57
C MET A 206 1.34 -6.79 -2.05
N ILE A 207 1.86 -6.02 -3.01
CA ILE A 207 3.24 -6.14 -3.49
C ILE A 207 4.28 -6.01 -2.36
N PHE A 208 3.98 -5.26 -1.29
CA PHE A 208 4.86 -5.17 -0.12
C PHE A 208 5.07 -6.53 0.54
N TYR A 209 4.00 -7.30 0.74
CA TYR A 209 4.07 -8.62 1.35
C TYR A 209 4.68 -9.67 0.43
N GLN A 210 4.40 -9.58 -0.87
CA GLN A 210 4.97 -10.50 -1.87
C GLN A 210 6.48 -10.36 -1.99
N GLN A 211 6.99 -9.13 -2.04
CA GLN A 211 8.43 -8.84 -2.14
C GLN A 211 9.12 -8.91 -0.77
N GLY A 212 8.39 -8.53 0.29
CA GLY A 212 8.89 -8.45 1.66
C GLY A 212 8.79 -9.72 2.47
N TRP A 213 8.27 -10.82 1.91
CA TRP A 213 8.02 -12.07 2.64
C TRP A 213 9.21 -12.51 3.49
N HIS A 214 10.42 -12.42 2.95
CA HIS A 214 11.66 -12.82 3.62
C HIS A 214 11.91 -12.14 4.97
N PHE A 215 11.35 -10.94 5.21
CA PHE A 215 11.46 -10.26 6.51
C PHE A 215 10.12 -10.16 7.26
N THR A 216 8.96 -10.23 6.60
CA THR A 216 7.65 -10.14 7.28
C THR A 216 7.09 -11.48 7.75
N LYS A 217 7.67 -12.60 7.27
CA LYS A 217 7.07 -13.93 7.47
C LYS A 217 6.94 -14.32 8.93
N ASP A 218 7.89 -13.96 9.78
CA ASP A 218 7.94 -14.48 11.15
C ASP A 218 6.75 -13.98 11.98
N GLU A 219 6.39 -12.70 11.85
CA GLU A 219 5.21 -12.16 12.51
C GLU A 219 3.91 -12.71 11.92
N ILE A 220 3.85 -12.88 10.60
CA ILE A 220 2.68 -13.43 9.91
C ILE A 220 2.45 -14.89 10.32
N LEU A 221 3.47 -15.74 10.27
CA LEU A 221 3.40 -17.14 10.67
C LEU A 221 2.96 -17.28 12.13
N LYS A 222 3.49 -16.43 13.01
CA LYS A 222 3.06 -16.40 14.41
C LYS A 222 1.59 -16.00 14.55
N SER A 223 1.11 -15.00 13.81
CA SER A 223 -0.31 -14.63 13.80
C SER A 223 -1.22 -15.78 13.36
N PHE A 224 -0.85 -16.50 12.31
CA PHE A 224 -1.63 -17.66 11.83
C PHE A 224 -1.60 -18.83 12.83
N HIS A 225 -0.47 -19.03 13.51
CA HIS A 225 -0.36 -20.04 14.56
C HIS A 225 -1.25 -19.73 15.77
N GLU A 226 -1.23 -18.47 16.24
CA GLU A 226 -2.10 -18.01 17.32
C GLU A 226 -3.58 -18.06 16.91
N LEU A 227 -3.89 -17.81 15.63
CA LEU A 227 -5.24 -17.91 15.10
C LEU A 227 -5.75 -19.36 15.15
N HIS A 228 -4.92 -20.32 14.73
CA HIS A 228 -5.24 -21.75 14.79
C HIS A 228 -5.48 -22.23 16.22
N GLN A 229 -4.72 -21.70 17.18
CA GLN A 229 -4.89 -22.02 18.61
C GLN A 229 -6.05 -21.29 19.29
N GLY A 230 -6.71 -20.34 18.61
CA GLY A 230 -7.75 -19.50 19.20
C GLY A 230 -7.24 -18.48 20.21
N THR A 231 -5.95 -18.15 20.19
CA THR A 231 -5.28 -17.19 21.11
C THR A 231 -4.93 -15.87 20.43
N ALA A 232 -5.22 -15.71 19.14
CA ALA A 232 -4.93 -14.50 18.39
C ALA A 232 -5.75 -13.30 18.89
N ASP A 233 -5.04 -12.21 19.20
CA ASP A 233 -5.62 -10.89 19.48
C ASP A 233 -5.87 -10.14 18.16
N LEU A 234 -6.96 -10.50 17.48
CA LEU A 234 -7.34 -9.94 16.17
C LEU A 234 -7.83 -8.49 16.25
N GLU A 235 -8.21 -7.99 17.43
CA GLU A 235 -8.64 -6.60 17.60
C GLU A 235 -7.50 -5.62 17.26
N ARG A 236 -6.25 -6.06 17.33
CA ARG A 236 -5.06 -5.24 17.03
C ARG A 236 -4.69 -5.15 15.56
N LEU A 237 -5.33 -5.93 14.68
CA LEU A 237 -5.10 -5.90 13.23
C LEU A 237 -5.95 -4.84 12.50
N ASN A 238 -6.92 -4.21 13.19
CA ASN A 238 -7.84 -3.21 12.63
C ASN A 238 -7.60 -1.79 13.15
#